data_AF-A0A3D2AZL1-F1
#
_entry.id   AF-A0A3D2AZL1-F1
#
_cell.length_a   1.000
_cell.length_b   1.000
_cell.length_c   1.000
_cell.angle_alpha   90.00
_cell.angle_beta   90.00
_cell.angle_gamma   90.00
#
_symmetry.space_group_name_H-M   'P 1'
#
loop_
_entity.id
_entity.type
_entity.pdbx_description
1 polymer ?
#
loop_
_entity_poly.entity_id
_entity_poly.type
_entity_poly.pdbx_seq_one_letter_code
_entity_poly.pdbx_strand_id
1 'polypeptide(L)'
;MTTASLARGLGGLVIEGCVRDSDELATSGFPVFSCGRAIRGTTKVVDAAGHVGQPIVIGDITVASGDLVVGDADGVVVLTRDSVQEVLAAARAREKKEASIAGALRQGRTTLEVYGWE
;
A
#
# COMPACT_ATOMS: atom_id res chain seq x y z
N MET A 1 -13.79 5.12 -12.95
CA MET A 1 -13.51 3.78 -12.37
C MET A 1 -13.88 3.76 -10.89
N THR A 2 -13.52 4.80 -10.15
CA THR A 2 -13.84 5.02 -8.73
C THR A 2 -15.27 4.66 -8.34
N THR A 3 -16.27 5.19 -9.03
CA THR A 3 -17.70 4.88 -8.78
C THR A 3 -18.00 3.38 -8.83
N ALA A 4 -17.48 2.67 -9.83
CA ALA A 4 -17.70 1.23 -9.99
C ALA A 4 -16.95 0.42 -8.91
N SER A 5 -15.74 0.86 -8.53
CA SER A 5 -14.96 0.23 -7.45
C SER A 5 -15.66 0.35 -6.10
N LEU A 6 -16.14 1.55 -5.76
CA LEU A 6 -16.90 1.81 -4.54
C LEU A 6 -18.20 1.01 -4.49
N ALA A 7 -18.96 0.97 -5.60
CA ALA A 7 -20.18 0.19 -5.69
C ALA A 7 -19.97 -1.33 -5.49
N ARG A 8 -18.76 -1.83 -5.76
CA ARG A 8 -18.37 -3.24 -5.54
C ARG A 8 -17.67 -3.48 -4.21
N GLY A 9 -17.48 -2.44 -3.39
CA GLY A 9 -16.79 -2.55 -2.10
C GLY A 9 -15.31 -2.88 -2.21
N LEU A 10 -14.64 -2.44 -3.30
CA LEU A 10 -13.19 -2.61 -3.41
C LEU A 10 -12.46 -1.69 -2.41
N GLY A 11 -11.37 -2.20 -1.82
CA GLY A 11 -10.61 -1.47 -0.80
C GLY A 11 -9.71 -0.36 -1.32
N GLY A 12 -9.34 -0.36 -2.61
CA GLY A 12 -8.46 0.64 -3.21
C GLY A 12 -7.96 0.24 -4.59
N LEU A 13 -7.11 1.09 -5.19
CA LEU A 13 -6.41 0.82 -6.45
C LEU A 13 -4.92 1.14 -6.30
N VAL A 14 -4.07 0.21 -6.72
CA VAL A 14 -2.64 0.44 -6.95
C VAL A 14 -2.38 0.26 -8.45
N ILE A 15 -1.70 1.23 -9.06
CA ILE A 15 -1.40 1.19 -10.49
C ILE A 15 0.02 1.69 -10.77
N GLU A 16 0.79 0.90 -11.52
CA GLU A 16 2.05 1.35 -12.12
C GLU A 16 1.75 2.17 -13.39
N GLY A 17 1.28 3.40 -13.17
CA GLY A 17 0.81 4.27 -14.24
C GLY A 17 0.23 5.57 -13.72
N CYS A 18 -0.28 6.39 -14.63
CA CYS A 18 -0.91 7.66 -14.28
C CYS A 18 -2.43 7.53 -14.16
N VAL A 19 -3.02 8.38 -13.32
CA VAL A 19 -4.47 8.50 -13.14
C VAL A 19 -4.98 9.88 -13.56
N ARG A 20 -6.30 10.02 -13.69
CA ARG A 20 -6.99 11.30 -13.95
C ARG A 20 -8.10 11.52 -12.94
N ASP A 21 -8.81 12.64 -13.06
CA ASP A 21 -9.96 13.01 -12.22
C ASP A 21 -9.54 13.22 -10.74
N SER A 22 -8.40 13.87 -10.53
CA SER A 22 -7.74 13.96 -9.21
C SER A 22 -8.57 14.62 -8.13
N ASP A 23 -9.41 15.59 -8.47
CA ASP A 23 -10.30 16.26 -7.49
C ASP A 23 -11.39 15.30 -7.00
N GLU A 24 -11.93 14.46 -7.89
CA GLU A 24 -12.86 13.39 -7.53
C GLU A 24 -12.15 12.34 -6.67
N LEU A 25 -10.94 11.90 -7.08
CA LEU A 25 -10.17 10.94 -6.31
C LEU A 25 -9.90 11.41 -4.89
N ALA A 26 -9.48 12.68 -4.71
CA ALA A 26 -9.17 13.28 -3.42
C ALA A 26 -10.36 13.32 -2.45
N THR A 27 -11.60 13.33 -2.97
CA THR A 27 -12.83 13.46 -2.17
C THR A 27 -13.68 12.19 -2.13
N SER A 28 -13.38 11.21 -2.98
CA SER A 28 -14.17 9.98 -3.13
C SER A 28 -14.12 9.00 -1.96
N GLY A 29 -13.10 9.12 -1.08
CA GLY A 29 -12.81 8.12 -0.05
C GLY A 29 -12.26 6.79 -0.59
N PHE A 30 -11.99 6.69 -1.90
CA PHE A 30 -11.39 5.52 -2.52
C PHE A 30 -9.86 5.72 -2.65
N PRO A 31 -9.03 5.00 -1.90
CA PRO A 31 -7.59 5.21 -1.94
C PRO A 31 -7.00 4.74 -3.27
N VAL A 32 -6.20 5.62 -3.90
CA VAL A 32 -5.54 5.35 -5.18
C VAL A 32 -4.06 5.68 -5.09
N PHE A 33 -3.21 4.68 -5.34
CA PHE A 33 -1.77 4.79 -5.42
C PHE A 33 -1.35 4.71 -6.89
N SER A 34 -0.62 5.71 -7.37
CA SER A 34 -0.24 5.84 -8.78
C SER A 34 1.13 6.51 -8.94
N CYS A 35 1.77 6.29 -10.08
CA CYS A 35 3.06 6.92 -10.40
C CYS A 35 2.92 8.39 -10.82
N GLY A 36 1.70 8.90 -11.03
CA GLY A 36 1.47 10.28 -11.44
C GLY A 36 0.06 10.59 -11.92
N ARG A 37 -0.10 11.78 -12.49
CA ARG A 37 -1.37 12.30 -13.00
C ARG A 37 -1.26 12.60 -14.50
N ALA A 38 -2.22 12.14 -15.29
CA ALA A 38 -2.26 12.41 -16.73
C ALA A 38 -3.70 12.52 -17.23
N ILE A 39 -4.05 13.64 -17.86
CA ILE A 39 -5.40 13.86 -18.42
C ILE A 39 -5.66 13.03 -19.69
N ARG A 40 -4.60 12.59 -20.38
CA ARG A 40 -4.70 11.80 -21.61
C ARG A 40 -5.41 10.47 -21.33
N GLY A 41 -6.51 10.22 -22.03
CA GLY A 41 -7.25 8.96 -21.93
C GLY A 41 -6.48 7.77 -22.51
N THR A 42 -6.86 6.58 -22.09
CA THR A 42 -6.40 5.30 -22.66
C THR A 42 -7.36 4.81 -23.75
N THR A 43 -6.88 3.92 -24.62
CA THR A 43 -7.70 3.23 -25.63
C THR A 43 -8.08 1.83 -25.15
N LYS A 44 -9.23 1.34 -25.61
CA LYS A 44 -9.64 -0.06 -25.40
C LYS A 44 -9.35 -0.82 -26.69
N VAL A 45 -8.18 -1.45 -26.76
CA VAL A 45 -7.81 -2.29 -27.91
C VAL A 45 -8.32 -3.70 -27.63
N VAL A 46 -9.23 -4.20 -28.47
CA VAL A 46 -9.91 -5.50 -28.26
C VAL A 46 -8.91 -6.67 -28.29
N ASP A 47 -7.87 -6.55 -29.12
CA ASP A 47 -6.81 -7.56 -29.26
C ASP A 47 -5.58 -7.28 -28.37
N ALA A 48 -5.65 -6.30 -27.46
CA ALA A 48 -4.56 -6.07 -26.53
C ALA A 48 -4.50 -7.22 -25.52
N ALA A 49 -3.30 -7.79 -25.35
CA ALA A 49 -3.02 -8.78 -24.33
C ALA A 49 -3.16 -8.15 -22.94
N GLY A 50 -4.29 -8.40 -22.29
CA GLY A 50 -4.55 -8.07 -20.90
C GLY A 50 -4.99 -9.33 -20.17
N HIS A 51 -4.48 -9.53 -18.96
CA HIS A 51 -4.85 -10.68 -18.13
C HIS A 51 -5.43 -10.19 -16.81
N VAL A 52 -6.43 -10.89 -16.31
CA VAL A 52 -6.99 -10.68 -14.98
C VAL A 52 -6.71 -11.92 -14.15
N GLY A 53 -6.28 -11.72 -12.91
CA GLY A 53 -6.03 -12.81 -11.96
C GLY A 53 -4.67 -13.49 -12.10
N GLN A 54 -3.91 -13.17 -13.15
CA GLN A 54 -2.52 -13.65 -13.31
C GLN A 54 -1.56 -12.84 -12.44
N PRO A 55 -0.45 -13.44 -11.98
CA PRO A 55 0.61 -12.68 -11.32
C PRO A 55 1.12 -11.55 -12.22
N ILE A 56 1.31 -10.38 -11.63
CA ILE A 56 1.88 -9.20 -12.29
C ILE A 56 3.14 -8.76 -11.55
N VAL A 57 3.94 -7.92 -12.20
CA VAL A 57 5.08 -7.25 -11.56
C VAL A 57 4.75 -5.76 -11.48
N ILE A 58 4.95 -5.17 -10.31
CA ILE A 58 4.91 -3.72 -10.08
C ILE A 58 6.27 -3.34 -9.49
N GLY A 59 7.03 -2.50 -10.17
CA GLY A 59 8.44 -2.28 -9.85
C GLY A 59 9.24 -3.59 -9.95
N ASP A 60 9.78 -4.04 -8.81
CA ASP A 60 10.51 -5.31 -8.65
C ASP A 60 9.73 -6.37 -7.86
N ILE A 61 8.47 -6.10 -7.53
CA ILE A 61 7.63 -6.97 -6.70
C ILE A 61 6.65 -7.75 -7.56
N THR A 62 6.64 -9.08 -7.40
CA THR A 62 5.60 -9.93 -7.96
C THR A 62 4.36 -9.91 -7.05
N VAL A 63 3.20 -9.61 -7.63
CA VAL A 63 1.91 -9.58 -6.94
C VAL A 63 1.00 -10.63 -7.54
N ALA A 64 0.54 -11.57 -6.72
CA ALA A 64 -0.39 -12.62 -7.13
C ALA A 64 -1.80 -12.37 -6.57
N SER A 65 -2.79 -12.96 -7.23
CA SER A 65 -4.16 -12.95 -6.73
C SER A 65 -4.26 -13.62 -5.36
N GLY A 66 -4.78 -12.88 -4.37
CA GLY A 66 -4.92 -13.35 -2.99
C GLY A 66 -3.82 -12.88 -2.05
N ASP A 67 -2.78 -12.21 -2.55
CA ASP A 67 -1.83 -11.49 -1.71
C ASP A 67 -2.50 -10.31 -1.00
N LEU A 68 -2.00 -9.97 0.18
CA LEU A 68 -2.49 -8.86 0.97
C LEU A 68 -1.74 -7.58 0.59
N VAL A 69 -2.48 -6.59 0.08
CA VAL A 69 -1.95 -5.27 -0.23
C VAL A 69 -2.40 -4.30 0.86
N VAL A 70 -1.44 -3.60 1.46
CA VAL A 70 -1.67 -2.57 2.48
C VAL A 70 -1.05 -1.28 2.00
N GLY A 71 -1.77 -0.17 2.11
CA GLY A 71 -1.24 1.14 1.75
C GLY A 71 -1.69 2.23 2.70
N ASP A 72 -0.83 3.21 2.90
CA ASP A 72 -1.03 4.39 3.75
C ASP A 72 -0.37 5.63 3.14
N ALA A 73 -0.06 6.65 3.95
CA ALA A 73 0.57 7.87 3.47
C ALA A 73 2.04 7.69 3.04
N ASP A 74 2.72 6.66 3.54
CA ASP A 74 4.14 6.40 3.27
C ASP A 74 4.31 5.56 2.00
N GLY A 75 3.35 4.68 1.69
CA GLY A 75 3.37 3.94 0.43
C GLY A 75 2.48 2.70 0.43
N VAL A 76 2.93 1.67 -0.30
CA VAL A 76 2.24 0.40 -0.47
C VAL A 76 3.19 -0.75 -0.18
N VAL A 77 2.71 -1.73 0.60
CA VAL A 77 3.38 -3.00 0.86
C VAL A 77 2.51 -4.14 0.37
N VAL A 78 3.14 -5.16 -0.20
CA VAL A 78 2.51 -6.42 -0.61
C VAL A 78 3.06 -7.54 0.25
N LEU A 79 2.16 -8.32 0.85
CA LEU A 79 2.48 -9.52 1.61
C LEU A 79 1.94 -10.73 0.85
N THR A 80 2.80 -11.71 0.61
CA THR A 80 2.35 -12.98 0.03
C THR A 80 1.32 -13.62 0.94
N ARG A 81 0.30 -14.26 0.36
CA ARG A 81 -0.79 -14.89 1.13
C ARG A 81 -0.30 -15.75 2.30
N ASP A 82 0.78 -16.50 2.10
CA ASP A 82 1.31 -17.44 3.11
C ASP A 82 2.11 -16.75 4.22
N SER A 83 2.64 -15.55 3.98
CA SER A 83 3.43 -14.80 4.97
C SER A 83 2.59 -13.90 5.89
N VAL A 84 1.31 -13.68 5.56
CA VAL A 84 0.47 -12.68 6.24
C VAL A 84 0.45 -12.84 7.76
N GLN A 85 0.26 -14.07 8.26
CA GLN A 85 0.14 -14.30 9.71
C GLN A 85 1.46 -14.06 10.45
N GLU A 86 2.57 -14.51 9.88
CA GLU A 86 3.91 -14.30 10.42
C GLU A 86 4.25 -12.81 10.47
N VAL A 87 4.07 -12.11 9.35
CA VAL A 87 4.37 -10.69 9.23
C VAL A 87 3.50 -9.87 10.18
N LEU A 88 2.21 -10.19 10.32
CA LEU A 88 1.31 -9.49 11.23
C LEU A 88 1.74 -9.64 12.70
N ALA A 89 2.18 -10.85 13.10
CA ALA A 89 2.70 -11.07 14.45
C ALA A 89 3.99 -10.27 14.69
N ALA A 90 4.91 -10.29 13.73
CA ALA A 90 6.17 -9.53 13.80
C ALA A 90 5.91 -8.01 13.85
N ALA A 91 4.98 -7.50 13.03
CA ALA A 91 4.60 -6.10 13.00
C ALA A 91 4.03 -5.62 14.35
N ARG A 92 3.13 -6.38 14.97
CA ARG A 92 2.59 -6.06 16.31
C ARG A 92 3.67 -6.06 17.39
N ALA A 93 4.60 -7.01 17.35
CA ALA A 93 5.71 -7.05 18.29
C ALA A 93 6.63 -5.83 18.12
N ARG A 94 6.88 -5.42 16.88
CA ARG A 94 7.66 -4.22 16.55
C ARG A 94 6.98 -2.95 17.05
N GLU A 95 5.69 -2.77 16.76
CA GLU A 95 4.91 -1.61 17.20
C GLU A 95 4.94 -1.45 18.72
N LYS A 96 4.78 -2.55 19.47
CA LYS A 96 4.89 -2.54 20.94
C LYS A 96 6.29 -2.11 21.41
N LYS A 97 7.35 -2.58 20.75
CA LYS A 97 8.73 -2.18 21.07
C LYS A 97 8.96 -0.70 20.79
N GLU A 98 8.51 -0.21 19.65
CA GLU A 98 8.62 1.20 19.26
C GLU A 98 7.84 2.12 20.19
N ALA A 99 6.64 1.72 20.63
CA ALA A 99 5.87 2.47 21.62
C ALA A 99 6.61 2.60 22.96
N SER A 100 7.28 1.53 23.42
CA SER A 100 8.10 1.57 24.63
C SER A 100 9.30 2.49 24.49
N ILE A 101 9.99 2.44 23.34
CA ILE A 101 11.13 3.32 23.02
C ILE A 101 10.67 4.78 23.01
N ALA A 102 9.60 5.08 22.28
CA ALA A 102 9.02 6.42 22.21
C ALA A 102 8.60 6.94 23.60
N GLY A 103 8.08 6.07 24.46
CA GLY A 103 7.77 6.41 25.86
C GLY A 103 9.01 6.82 26.65
N ALA A 104 10.09 6.05 26.57
CA ALA A 104 11.35 6.35 27.25
C ALA A 104 11.98 7.67 26.76
N LEU A 105 11.97 7.90 25.44
CA LEU A 105 12.48 9.14 24.85
C LEU A 105 11.67 10.37 25.29
N ARG A 106 10.33 10.26 25.36
CA ARG A 106 9.46 11.33 25.88
C ARG A 106 9.70 11.63 27.36
N GLN A 107 10.24 10.69 28.12
CA GLN A 107 10.63 10.87 29.53
C GLN A 107 12.03 11.47 29.69
N GLY A 108 12.71 11.81 28.59
CA GLY A 108 14.01 12.49 28.60
C GLY A 108 15.23 11.57 28.51
N ARG A 109 15.05 10.26 28.35
CA ARG A 109 16.16 9.35 28.04
C ARG A 109 16.70 9.61 26.65
N THR A 110 18.00 9.43 26.45
CA THR A 110 18.62 9.55 25.14
C THR A 110 18.43 8.27 24.32
N THR A 111 18.57 8.37 23.01
CA THR A 111 18.55 7.22 22.11
C THR A 111 19.64 6.21 22.45
N LEU A 112 20.84 6.69 22.85
CA LEU A 112 21.96 5.83 23.24
C LEU A 112 21.65 5.01 24.48
N GLU A 113 21.07 5.65 25.51
CA GLU A 113 20.65 4.96 26.75
C GLU A 113 19.57 3.91 26.48
N VAL A 114 18.62 4.18 25.59
CA VAL A 114 17.52 3.25 25.26
C VAL A 114 18.03 2.02 24.52
N TYR A 115 19.01 2.18 23.62
CA TYR A 115 19.61 1.07 22.89
C TYR A 115 20.80 0.42 23.62
N GLY A 116 21.27 1.00 24.73
CA GLY A 116 22.39 0.49 25.51
C GLY A 116 23.73 0.64 24.79
N TRP A 117 23.95 1.78 24.15
CA TRP A 117 25.16 2.10 23.37
C TRP A 117 26.14 3.03 24.09
N GLU A 118 25.91 3.28 25.39
CA GLU A 118 26.87 3.91 26.31
C GLU A 118 27.66 2.84 27.06
#